data_AF-A0A2N0S791-F1
#
_entry.id   AF-A0A2N0S791-F1
#
_cell.length_a   1.000
_cell.length_b   1.000
_cell.length_c   1.000
_cell.angle_alpha   90.00
_cell.angle_beta   90.00
_cell.angle_gamma   90.00
#
_symmetry.space_group_name_H-M   'P 1'
#
loop_
_entity.id
_entity.type
_entity.pdbx_description
1 polymer ?
#
loop_
_entity_poly.entity_id
_entity_poly.type
_entity_poly.pdbx_seq_one_letter_code
_entity_poly.pdbx_strand_id
1 'polypeptide(L)'
;MKKDVCLRLTTRKNKPLSEEQARGIRPDIEELLTREKIKIEANTASDGSSTLSRLDGFEKRLEEREALLKQKENNIKITIEAQIGEEPSARRPRSAELEKQYKSRISTLEKAMVEKDREVGKLSSAVFQAKKDKNDLKKSLSSAKKTIKLLDDIIFAKDQTIIAYNR
;
A
#
# COMPACT_ATOMS: atom_id res chain seq x y z
N MET A 1 -6.20 -78.57 -23.08
CA MET A 1 -7.67 -78.76 -22.98
C MET A 1 -8.43 -78.30 -24.24
N LYS A 2 -7.87 -78.46 -25.46
CA LYS A 2 -8.42 -77.90 -26.72
C LYS A 2 -9.25 -78.89 -27.58
N LYS A 3 -9.53 -80.10 -27.08
CA LYS A 3 -10.24 -81.16 -27.83
C LYS A 3 -11.75 -81.19 -27.59
N ASP A 4 -12.26 -80.45 -26.60
CA ASP A 4 -13.66 -80.57 -26.17
C ASP A 4 -14.66 -79.77 -27.00
N VAL A 5 -14.28 -78.58 -27.51
CA VAL A 5 -15.25 -77.69 -28.17
C VAL A 5 -15.71 -78.25 -29.52
N CYS A 6 -14.78 -78.68 -30.38
CA CYS A 6 -15.14 -79.29 -31.66
C CYS A 6 -15.91 -80.60 -31.48
N LEU A 7 -15.50 -81.44 -30.54
CA LEU A 7 -16.18 -82.70 -30.27
C LEU A 7 -17.63 -82.45 -29.81
N ARG A 8 -17.86 -81.50 -28.90
CA ARG A 8 -19.21 -81.13 -28.44
C ARG A 8 -20.10 -80.56 -29.56
N LEU A 9 -19.52 -79.84 -30.52
CA LEU A 9 -20.27 -79.26 -31.65
C LEU A 9 -20.68 -80.31 -32.69
N THR A 10 -19.84 -81.33 -32.91
CA THR A 10 -20.12 -82.42 -33.85
C THR A 10 -20.97 -83.53 -33.25
N THR A 11 -21.01 -83.67 -31.92
CA THR A 11 -21.81 -84.69 -31.23
C THR A 11 -23.08 -84.15 -30.54
N ARG A 12 -23.52 -82.92 -30.84
CA ARG A 12 -24.73 -82.35 -30.20
C ARG A 12 -26.00 -83.07 -30.66
N LYS A 13 -26.93 -83.27 -29.72
CA LYS A 13 -28.18 -84.04 -29.92
C LYS A 13 -29.09 -83.46 -31.01
N ASN A 14 -29.09 -82.14 -31.20
CA ASN A 14 -29.92 -81.45 -32.19
C ASN A 14 -29.04 -80.80 -33.27
N LYS A 15 -29.24 -81.21 -34.53
CA LYS A 15 -28.62 -80.64 -35.74
C LYS A 15 -27.08 -80.55 -35.63
N PRO A 16 -26.34 -81.67 -35.50
CA PRO A 16 -24.88 -81.65 -35.35
C PRO A 16 -24.20 -80.92 -36.51
N LEU A 17 -23.14 -80.17 -36.21
CA LEU A 17 -22.33 -79.55 -37.25
C LEU A 17 -21.44 -80.59 -37.92
N SER A 18 -21.22 -80.47 -39.23
CA SER A 18 -20.20 -81.27 -39.89
C SER A 18 -18.82 -80.93 -39.33
N GLU A 19 -17.86 -81.84 -39.46
CA GLU A 19 -16.52 -81.63 -38.94
C GLU A 19 -15.84 -80.40 -39.57
N GLU A 20 -16.12 -80.12 -40.84
CA GLU A 20 -15.63 -78.92 -41.54
C GLU A 20 -16.30 -77.63 -41.04
N GLN A 21 -17.61 -77.65 -40.78
CA GLN A 21 -18.32 -76.52 -40.20
C GLN A 21 -17.84 -76.22 -38.78
N ALA A 22 -17.59 -77.26 -37.97
CA ALA A 22 -17.05 -77.12 -36.63
C ALA A 22 -15.61 -76.61 -36.65
N ARG A 23 -14.78 -77.03 -37.63
CA ARG A 23 -13.43 -76.50 -37.84
C ARG A 23 -13.44 -75.03 -38.24
N GLY A 24 -14.37 -74.61 -39.10
CA GLY A 24 -14.48 -73.23 -39.57
C GLY A 24 -14.82 -72.21 -38.47
N ILE A 25 -15.67 -72.58 -37.52
CA ILE A 25 -16.16 -71.67 -36.45
C ILE A 25 -15.32 -71.80 -35.16
N ARG A 26 -14.44 -72.80 -35.08
CA ARG A 26 -13.58 -73.03 -33.91
C ARG A 26 -12.75 -71.81 -33.49
N PRO A 27 -12.07 -71.07 -34.39
CA PRO A 27 -11.24 -69.92 -34.01
C PRO A 27 -12.06 -68.85 -33.29
N ASP A 28 -13.24 -68.52 -33.84
CA ASP A 28 -14.13 -67.49 -33.30
C ASP A 28 -14.64 -67.85 -31.89
N ILE A 29 -14.95 -69.12 -31.65
CA ILE A 29 -15.38 -69.59 -30.33
C ILE A 29 -14.22 -69.55 -29.32
N GLU A 30 -13.01 -69.96 -29.73
CA GLU A 30 -11.82 -69.85 -28.88
C GLU A 30 -11.51 -68.37 -28.54
N GLU A 31 -11.72 -67.44 -29.47
CA GLU A 31 -11.58 -66.00 -29.25
C GLU A 31 -12.64 -65.45 -28.28
N LEU A 32 -13.91 -65.83 -28.44
CA LEU A 32 -14.97 -65.40 -27.53
C LEU A 32 -14.76 -65.93 -26.11
N LEU A 33 -14.32 -67.18 -25.98
CA LEU A 33 -14.02 -67.78 -24.67
C LEU A 33 -12.82 -67.11 -24.00
N THR A 34 -11.79 -66.71 -24.75
CA THR A 34 -10.65 -65.97 -24.18
C THR A 34 -11.05 -64.56 -23.75
N ARG A 35 -11.87 -63.85 -24.54
CA ARG A 35 -12.41 -62.54 -24.16
C ARG A 35 -13.27 -62.58 -22.91
N GLU A 36 -14.20 -63.53 -22.80
CA GLU A 36 -15.02 -63.67 -21.59
C GLU A 36 -14.21 -64.13 -20.40
N LYS A 37 -13.19 -64.99 -20.59
CA LYS A 37 -12.27 -65.35 -19.50
C LYS A 37 -11.52 -64.14 -18.97
N ILE A 38 -10.99 -63.27 -19.84
CA ILE A 38 -10.30 -62.03 -19.44
C ILE A 38 -11.25 -61.09 -18.69
N LYS A 39 -12.51 -60.98 -19.13
CA LYS A 39 -13.51 -60.13 -18.49
C LYS A 39 -13.91 -60.65 -17.10
N ILE A 40 -14.09 -61.96 -16.96
CA ILE A 40 -14.32 -62.59 -15.66
C ILE A 40 -13.08 -62.39 -14.79
N GLU A 41 -11.87 -62.62 -15.30
CA GLU A 41 -10.63 -62.43 -14.55
C GLU A 41 -10.43 -60.98 -14.11
N ALA A 42 -10.74 -59.97 -14.94
CA ALA A 42 -10.72 -58.56 -14.54
C ALA A 42 -11.73 -58.22 -13.43
N ASN A 43 -12.86 -58.94 -13.38
CA ASN A 43 -13.89 -58.77 -12.37
C ASN A 43 -13.65 -59.63 -11.10
N THR A 44 -12.86 -60.69 -11.21
CA THR A 44 -12.61 -61.68 -10.14
C THR A 44 -11.17 -61.61 -9.61
N ALA A 45 -10.29 -60.85 -10.25
CA ALA A 45 -8.97 -60.48 -9.75
C ALA A 45 -9.16 -59.64 -8.49
N SER A 46 -9.32 -60.34 -7.38
CA SER A 46 -8.84 -60.00 -6.05
C SER A 46 -7.72 -58.97 -6.21
N ASP A 47 -7.99 -57.72 -5.87
CA ASP A 47 -7.64 -57.31 -4.53
C ASP A 47 -8.47 -56.09 -4.06
N GLY A 48 -9.76 -56.30 -3.78
CA GLY A 48 -10.59 -55.32 -3.05
C GLY A 48 -10.02 -54.98 -1.66
N SER A 49 -9.22 -55.88 -1.10
CA SER A 49 -8.41 -55.63 0.10
C SER A 49 -7.33 -54.56 -0.14
N SER A 50 -6.70 -54.56 -1.31
CA SER A 50 -5.68 -53.55 -1.68
C SER A 50 -6.28 -52.15 -1.87
N THR A 51 -7.52 -52.05 -2.36
CA THR A 51 -8.18 -50.76 -2.59
C THR A 51 -8.68 -50.16 -1.27
N LEU A 52 -9.26 -50.98 -0.39
CA LEU A 52 -9.67 -50.55 0.95
C LEU A 52 -8.47 -50.14 1.81
N SER A 53 -7.37 -50.89 1.78
CA SER A 53 -6.13 -50.54 2.50
C SER A 53 -5.50 -49.25 1.97
N ARG A 54 -5.59 -49.00 0.65
CA ARG A 54 -5.13 -47.72 0.06
C ARG A 54 -6.02 -46.55 0.49
N LEU A 55 -7.33 -46.75 0.58
CA LEU A 55 -8.28 -45.74 1.07
C LEU A 55 -8.06 -45.41 2.54
N ASP A 56 -7.85 -46.40 3.41
CA ASP A 56 -7.46 -46.19 4.83
C ASP A 56 -6.17 -45.35 4.93
N GLY A 57 -5.18 -45.65 4.08
CA GLY A 57 -3.95 -44.86 4.00
C GLY A 57 -4.16 -43.42 3.49
N PHE A 58 -5.17 -43.16 2.66
CA PHE A 58 -5.54 -41.80 2.27
C PHE A 58 -6.26 -41.07 3.38
N GLU A 59 -7.17 -41.73 4.08
CA GLU A 59 -7.95 -41.17 5.19
C GLU A 59 -7.03 -40.69 6.32
N LYS A 60 -6.07 -41.54 6.75
CA LYS A 60 -5.05 -41.14 7.74
C LYS A 60 -4.24 -39.92 7.32
N ARG A 61 -3.78 -39.88 6.07
CA ARG A 61 -3.03 -38.72 5.54
C ARG A 61 -3.87 -37.45 5.48
N LEU A 62 -5.16 -37.59 5.23
CA LEU A 62 -6.09 -36.47 5.18
C LEU A 62 -6.26 -35.88 6.58
N GLU A 63 -6.46 -36.75 7.58
CA GLU A 63 -6.63 -36.38 8.98
C GLU A 63 -5.38 -35.71 9.56
N GLU A 64 -4.19 -36.25 9.26
CA GLU A 64 -2.90 -35.62 9.60
C GLU A 64 -2.75 -34.22 8.97
N ARG A 65 -3.13 -34.07 7.69
CA ARG A 65 -3.08 -32.77 7.02
C ARG A 65 -4.05 -31.76 7.62
N GLU A 66 -5.26 -32.19 7.99
CA GLU A 66 -6.26 -31.31 8.57
C GLU A 66 -5.81 -30.83 9.96
N ALA A 67 -5.23 -31.71 10.78
CA ALA A 67 -4.66 -31.35 12.06
C ALA A 67 -3.51 -30.32 11.92
N LEU A 68 -2.62 -30.52 10.94
CA LEU A 68 -1.53 -29.59 10.67
C LEU A 68 -2.03 -28.22 10.18
N LEU A 69 -3.09 -28.20 9.37
CA LEU A 69 -3.71 -26.95 8.91
C LEU A 69 -4.35 -26.20 10.07
N LYS A 70 -5.14 -26.87 10.91
CA LYS A 70 -5.73 -26.28 12.13
C LYS A 70 -4.66 -25.69 13.05
N GLN A 71 -3.53 -26.38 13.20
CA GLN A 71 -2.40 -25.86 13.97
C GLN A 71 -1.79 -24.61 13.33
N LYS A 72 -1.56 -24.62 12.01
CA LYS A 72 -1.03 -23.46 11.28
C LYS A 72 -1.98 -22.26 11.34
N GLU A 73 -3.28 -22.47 11.19
CA GLU A 73 -4.29 -21.41 11.31
C GLU A 73 -4.26 -20.79 12.71
N ASN A 74 -4.22 -21.60 13.77
CA ASN A 74 -4.12 -21.09 15.13
C ASN A 74 -2.83 -20.30 15.37
N ASN A 75 -1.69 -20.78 14.86
CA ASN A 75 -0.42 -20.07 15.00
C ASN A 75 -0.44 -18.73 14.25
N ILE A 76 -0.99 -18.69 13.04
CA ILE A 76 -1.17 -17.46 12.26
C ILE A 76 -2.09 -16.49 13.00
N LYS A 77 -3.22 -16.99 13.52
CA LYS A 77 -4.17 -16.19 14.29
C LYS A 77 -3.52 -15.55 15.52
N ILE A 78 -2.82 -16.34 16.33
CA ILE A 78 -2.09 -15.84 17.51
C ILE A 78 -1.05 -14.78 17.11
N THR A 79 -0.32 -15.02 16.02
CA THR A 79 0.71 -14.08 15.54
C THR A 79 0.09 -12.77 15.08
N ILE A 80 -1.02 -12.83 14.34
CA ILE A 80 -1.75 -11.64 13.88
C ILE A 80 -2.35 -10.90 15.08
N GLU A 81 -2.95 -11.60 16.04
CA GLU A 81 -3.53 -11.00 17.25
C GLU A 81 -2.46 -10.34 18.12
N ALA A 82 -1.28 -10.93 18.25
CA ALA A 82 -0.14 -10.31 18.95
C ALA A 82 0.36 -9.05 18.22
N GLN A 83 0.53 -9.11 16.90
CA GLN A 83 0.95 -7.96 16.10
C GLN A 83 -0.08 -6.82 16.12
N ILE A 84 -1.38 -7.14 16.01
CA ILE A 84 -2.46 -6.15 16.09
C ILE A 84 -2.68 -5.67 17.53
N GLY A 85 -2.39 -6.48 18.55
CA GLY A 85 -2.45 -6.07 19.95
C GLY A 85 -1.32 -5.10 20.35
N GLU A 86 -0.13 -5.27 19.78
CA GLU A 86 1.06 -4.49 20.13
C GLU A 86 1.27 -3.23 19.28
N GLU A 87 0.90 -3.20 17.98
CA GLU A 87 1.17 -2.05 17.09
C GLU A 87 0.30 -0.78 17.29
N PRO A 88 -0.99 -0.82 17.69
CA PRO A 88 -1.82 0.38 17.67
C PRO A 88 -1.78 1.21 18.97
N SER A 89 -1.24 0.70 20.08
CA SER A 89 -1.25 1.42 21.37
C SER A 89 0.02 2.26 21.62
N ALA A 90 1.18 1.85 21.09
CA ALA A 90 2.44 2.56 21.29
C ALA A 90 2.71 3.67 20.25
N ARG A 91 2.21 3.54 19.01
CA ARG A 91 2.40 4.54 17.93
C ARG A 91 1.43 5.73 18.01
N ARG A 92 0.17 5.51 18.42
CA ARG A 92 -0.86 6.56 18.55
C ARG A 92 -0.56 7.68 19.55
N PRO A 93 -0.02 7.43 20.76
CA PRO A 93 0.24 8.50 21.72
C PRO A 93 1.40 9.40 21.26
N ARG A 94 2.42 8.82 20.61
CA ARG A 94 3.56 9.60 20.09
C ARG A 94 3.16 10.51 18.93
N SER A 95 2.29 10.05 18.02
CA SER A 95 1.77 10.89 16.95
C SER A 95 0.85 11.99 17.48
N ALA A 96 0.00 11.69 18.46
CA ALA A 96 -0.92 12.66 19.06
C ALA A 96 -0.18 13.75 19.87
N GLU A 97 0.86 13.38 20.61
CA GLU A 97 1.71 14.33 21.33
C GLU A 97 2.46 15.26 20.37
N LEU A 98 3.04 14.69 19.31
CA LEU A 98 3.72 15.46 18.28
C LEU A 98 2.76 16.45 17.58
N GLU A 99 1.54 16.02 17.28
CA GLU A 99 0.51 16.87 16.70
C GLU A 99 0.11 18.02 17.63
N LYS A 100 -0.04 17.77 18.94
CA LYS A 100 -0.29 18.81 19.95
C LYS A 100 0.84 19.82 19.99
N GLN A 101 2.10 19.37 19.97
CA GLN A 101 3.25 20.26 19.97
C GLN A 101 3.30 21.14 18.73
N TYR A 102 3.07 20.59 17.53
CA TYR A 102 3.03 21.38 16.30
C TYR A 102 1.89 22.41 16.34
N LYS A 103 0.69 22.03 16.76
CA LYS A 103 -0.44 22.96 16.90
C LYS A 103 -0.12 24.09 17.89
N SER A 104 0.47 23.76 19.04
CA SER A 104 0.88 24.77 20.03
C SER A 104 1.96 25.72 19.49
N ARG A 105 2.94 25.18 18.75
CA ARG A 105 4.03 25.96 18.14
C ARG A 105 3.48 26.90 17.08
N ILE A 106 2.57 26.42 16.22
CA ILE A 106 1.91 27.22 15.19
C ILE A 106 1.13 28.36 15.84
N SER A 107 0.29 28.08 16.85
CA SER A 107 -0.47 29.13 17.55
C SER A 107 0.41 30.20 18.18
N THR A 108 1.58 29.81 18.71
CA THR A 108 2.55 30.76 19.27
C THR A 108 3.16 31.63 18.18
N LEU A 109 3.51 31.04 17.04
CA LEU A 109 4.07 31.76 15.90
C LEU A 109 3.06 32.72 15.27
N GLU A 110 1.81 32.31 15.10
CA GLU A 110 0.73 33.15 14.57
C GLU A 110 0.53 34.41 15.43
N LYS A 111 0.46 34.25 16.76
CA LYS A 111 0.37 35.39 17.69
C LYS A 111 1.56 36.33 17.56
N ALA A 112 2.77 35.78 17.47
CA ALA A 112 3.98 36.58 17.30
C ALA A 112 4.00 37.33 15.96
N MET A 113 3.50 36.73 14.88
CA MET A 113 3.39 37.38 13.57
C MET A 113 2.44 38.57 13.61
N VAL A 114 1.25 38.41 14.19
CA VAL A 114 0.27 39.48 14.32
C VAL A 114 0.84 40.68 15.09
N GLU A 115 1.58 40.45 16.18
CA GLU A 115 2.19 41.54 16.94
C GLU A 115 3.29 42.25 16.12
N LYS A 116 4.11 41.51 15.38
CA LYS A 116 5.13 42.11 14.50
C LYS A 116 4.49 42.95 13.39
N ASP A 117 3.43 42.48 12.76
CA ASP A 117 2.75 43.22 11.69
C ASP A 117 2.17 44.54 12.22
N ARG A 118 1.60 44.51 13.42
CA ARG A 118 1.15 45.71 14.13
C ARG A 118 2.31 46.69 14.36
N GLU A 119 3.46 46.22 14.83
CA GLU A 119 4.62 47.08 15.10
C GLU A 119 5.22 47.65 13.81
N VAL A 120 5.30 46.84 12.74
CA VAL A 120 5.69 47.29 11.40
C VAL A 120 4.76 48.38 10.90
N GLY A 121 3.46 48.27 11.16
CA GLY A 121 2.48 49.31 10.85
C GLY A 121 2.80 50.64 11.55
N LYS A 122 3.05 50.61 12.86
CA LYS A 122 3.42 51.81 13.64
C LYS A 122 4.71 52.45 13.13
N LEU A 123 5.75 51.64 12.90
CA LEU A 123 7.04 52.11 12.38
C LEU A 123 6.87 52.75 11.00
N SER A 124 6.04 52.16 10.13
CA SER A 124 5.76 52.71 8.80
C SER A 124 5.11 54.08 8.88
N SER A 125 4.12 54.27 9.75
CA SER A 125 3.50 55.58 9.98
C SER A 125 4.49 56.60 10.55
N ALA A 126 5.32 56.19 11.52
CA ALA A 126 6.33 57.07 12.11
C ALA A 126 7.39 57.53 11.07
N VAL A 127 7.85 56.60 10.22
CA VAL A 127 8.79 56.91 9.12
C VAL A 127 8.16 57.87 8.12
N PHE A 128 6.89 57.67 7.76
CA PHE A 128 6.18 58.57 6.86
C PHE A 128 6.09 59.99 7.44
N GLN A 129 5.72 60.11 8.71
CA GLN A 129 5.63 61.41 9.39
C GLN A 129 7.00 62.09 9.47
N ALA A 130 8.04 61.37 9.91
CA ALA A 130 9.40 61.91 9.99
C ALA A 130 9.92 62.39 8.63
N LYS A 131 9.56 61.71 7.53
CA LYS A 131 9.91 62.13 6.17
C LYS A 131 9.22 63.44 5.77
N LYS A 132 7.96 63.62 6.16
CA LYS A 132 7.21 64.87 5.95
C LYS A 132 7.86 66.02 6.72
N ASP A 133 8.10 65.82 8.02
CA ASP A 133 8.69 66.84 8.89
C ASP A 133 10.09 67.27 8.41
N LYS A 134 10.92 66.30 7.98
CA LYS A 134 12.22 66.59 7.37
C LYS A 134 12.12 67.51 6.16
N ASN A 135 11.12 67.29 5.29
CA ASN A 135 10.93 68.12 4.11
C ASN A 135 10.50 69.54 4.49
N ASP A 136 9.64 69.69 5.48
CA ASP A 136 9.18 71.00 5.94
C ASP A 136 10.30 71.77 6.64
N LEU A 137 11.09 71.11 7.49
CA LEU A 137 12.30 71.69 8.08
C LEU A 137 13.31 72.15 7.01
N LYS A 138 13.49 71.37 5.94
CA LYS A 138 14.37 71.75 4.82
C LYS A 138 13.91 73.05 4.14
N LYS A 139 12.60 73.27 4.00
CA LYS A 139 12.04 74.52 3.45
C LYS A 139 12.28 75.68 4.41
N SER A 140 11.96 75.51 5.69
CA SER A 140 12.18 76.53 6.72
C SER A 140 13.65 76.93 6.83
N LEU A 141 14.57 75.96 6.76
CA LEU A 141 16.01 76.21 6.76
C LEU A 141 16.47 77.03 5.54
N SER A 142 15.94 76.73 4.35
CA SER A 142 16.21 77.50 3.14
C SER A 142 15.73 78.94 3.27
N SER A 143 14.56 79.15 3.86
CA SER A 143 14.01 80.48 4.16
C SER A 143 14.91 81.23 5.15
N ALA A 144 15.24 80.62 6.28
CA ALA A 144 16.10 81.21 7.31
C ALA A 144 17.48 81.60 6.74
N LYS A 145 18.07 80.74 5.90
CA LYS A 145 19.35 81.02 5.23
C LYS A 145 19.29 82.28 4.35
N LYS A 146 18.16 82.52 3.66
CA LYS A 146 17.96 83.75 2.87
C LYS A 146 17.86 84.97 3.78
N THR A 147 17.13 84.87 4.89
CA THR A 147 16.99 85.98 5.85
C THR A 147 18.32 86.34 6.52
N ILE A 148 19.12 85.34 6.92
CA ILE A 148 20.45 85.56 7.50
C ILE A 148 21.33 86.31 6.50
N LYS A 149 21.38 85.85 5.24
CA LYS A 149 22.16 86.53 4.20
C LYS A 149 21.74 88.00 4.02
N LEU A 150 20.44 88.27 4.01
CA LEU A 150 19.93 89.65 3.91
C LEU A 150 20.37 90.50 5.10
N LEU A 151 20.35 89.95 6.32
CA LEU A 151 20.83 90.65 7.51
C LEU A 151 22.34 90.92 7.45
N ASP A 152 23.14 89.95 6.99
CA ASP A 152 24.58 90.13 6.78
C ASP A 152 24.86 91.27 5.79
N ASP A 153 24.12 91.30 4.67
CA ASP A 153 24.22 92.36 3.67
C ASP A 153 23.85 93.74 4.27
N ILE A 154 22.81 93.81 5.12
CA ILE A 154 22.40 95.04 5.82
C ILE A 154 23.45 95.49 6.83
N ILE A 155 23.99 94.57 7.63
CA ILE A 155 25.03 94.87 8.62
C ILE A 155 26.27 95.43 7.91
N PHE A 156 26.72 94.76 6.86
CA PHE A 156 27.84 95.21 6.04
C PHE A 156 27.63 96.63 5.50
N ALA A 157 26.45 96.93 4.95
CA ALA A 157 26.14 98.27 4.44
C ALA A 157 26.16 99.34 5.55
N LYS A 158 25.64 99.01 6.75
CA LYS A 158 25.67 99.91 7.91
C LYS A 158 27.09 100.18 8.40
N ASP A 159 27.93 99.14 8.48
CA ASP A 159 29.33 99.27 8.89
C ASP A 159 30.11 100.18 7.93
N GLN A 160 29.92 100.04 6.61
CA GLN A 160 30.52 100.94 5.62
C GLN A 160 30.09 102.40 5.82
N THR A 161 28.81 102.63 6.13
CA THR A 161 28.26 103.97 6.37
C THR A 161 28.87 104.61 7.62
N ILE A 162 29.03 103.83 8.70
CA ILE A 162 29.66 104.29 9.94
C ILE A 162 31.14 104.64 9.70
N ILE A 163 31.87 103.78 9.00
CA ILE A 163 33.27 104.03 8.64
C ILE A 163 33.40 105.32 7.84
N ALA A 164 32.49 105.57 6.89
CA ALA A 164 32.50 106.80 6.09
C ALA A 164 32.19 108.07 6.90
N TYR A 165 31.33 107.99 7.92
CA TYR A 165 30.97 109.14 8.76
C TYR A 165 32.05 109.50 9.80
N ASN A 166 32.84 108.53 10.24
CA ASN A 166 33.91 108.71 11.22
C ASN A 166 35.28 109.03 10.59
N ARG A 167 35.32 109.35 9.30
CA ARG A 167 36.54 109.61 8.52
C ARG A 167 36.64 111.09 8.16
#